data_AF-F9HJP0-F1
#
_entry.id   AF-F9HJP0-F1
#
_cell.length_a   1.000
_cell.length_b   1.000
_cell.length_c   1.000
_cell.angle_alpha   90.00
_cell.angle_beta   90.00
_cell.angle_gamma   90.00
#
_symmetry.space_group_name_H-M   'P 1'
#
loop_
_entity.id
_entity.type
_entity.pdbx_description
1 polymer ?
#
loop_
_entity_poly.entity_id
_entity_poly.type
_entity_poly.pdbx_seq_one_letter_code
_entity_poly.pdbx_strand_id
1 'polypeptide(L)'
;MASVKKNFAYQSIYQVANIILPLVTSPYVARVLGAKGIGVYSYTYAIAYYFSLVALLGIANHGNRVIAGVRDNKQKLTKTFSELLSVHCVIAFVAVVAYYVYFLFL
;
A
#
# COMPACT_ATOMS: atom_id res chain seq x y z
N MET A 1 3.52 27.04 -6.32
CA MET A 1 2.53 26.11 -5.76
C MET A 1 1.92 25.33 -6.92
N ALA A 2 2.06 24.00 -6.99
CA ALA A 2 1.32 23.24 -7.99
C ALA A 2 -0.18 23.45 -7.71
N SER A 3 -0.91 23.99 -8.69
CA SER A 3 -2.33 24.28 -8.57
C SER A 3 -3.08 23.04 -8.08
N VAL A 4 -4.03 23.21 -7.14
CA VAL A 4 -4.87 22.13 -6.59
C VAL A 4 -5.49 21.29 -7.72
N LYS A 5 -5.84 21.94 -8.85
CA LYS A 5 -6.33 21.27 -10.06
C LYS A 5 -5.35 20.25 -10.64
N LYS A 6 -4.04 20.55 -10.61
CA LYS A 6 -2.98 19.68 -11.13
C LYS A 6 -2.77 18.46 -10.23
N ASN A 7 -2.73 18.66 -8.91
CA ASN A 7 -2.66 17.55 -7.94
C ASN A 7 -3.89 16.64 -8.02
N PHE A 8 -5.08 17.23 -8.14
CA PHE A 8 -6.31 16.48 -8.33
C PHE A 8 -6.31 15.67 -9.63
N ALA A 9 -5.88 16.26 -10.74
CA ALA A 9 -5.74 15.56 -12.02
C ALA A 9 -4.77 14.37 -11.90
N TYR A 10 -3.60 14.55 -11.27
CA TYR A 10 -2.65 13.47 -11.05
C TYR A 10 -3.21 12.34 -10.16
N GLN A 11 -3.87 12.70 -9.05
CA GLN A 11 -4.49 11.71 -8.17
C GLN A 11 -5.60 10.94 -8.89
N SER A 12 -6.36 11.62 -9.77
CA SER A 12 -7.42 11.00 -10.56
C SER A 12 -6.85 10.00 -11.57
N ILE A 13 -5.80 10.39 -12.31
CA ILE A 13 -5.11 9.49 -13.26
C ILE A 13 -4.53 8.28 -12.53
N TYR A 14 -3.92 8.49 -11.36
CA TYR A 14 -3.40 7.41 -10.53
C TYR A 14 -4.49 6.41 -10.12
N GLN A 15 -5.65 6.90 -9.66
CA GLN A 15 -6.78 6.04 -9.30
C GLN A 15 -7.35 5.29 -10.50
N VAL A 16 -7.47 5.95 -11.66
CA VAL A 16 -7.91 5.30 -12.91
C VAL A 16 -6.93 4.19 -13.32
N ALA A 17 -5.62 4.43 -13.23
CA ALA A 17 -4.60 3.42 -13.51
C ALA A 17 -4.72 2.21 -12.57
N ASN A 18 -4.95 2.44 -11.27
CA ASN A 18 -5.18 1.37 -10.29
C ASN A 18 -6.44 0.52 -10.59
N ILE A 19 -7.41 1.03 -11.36
CA ILE A 19 -8.59 0.28 -11.78
C ILE A 19 -8.33 -0.47 -13.09
N ILE A 20 -7.69 0.19 -14.07
CA ILE A 20 -7.43 -0.40 -15.39
C ILE A 20 -6.44 -1.57 -15.29
N LEU A 21 -5.41 -1.44 -14.46
CA LEU A 21 -4.39 -2.49 -14.27
C LEU A 21 -4.98 -3.85 -13.88
N PRO A 22 -5.78 -3.99 -12.79
CA PRO A 22 -6.42 -5.25 -12.44
C PRO A 22 -7.45 -5.70 -13.47
N LEU A 23 -8.13 -4.79 -14.17
CA LEU A 23 -9.09 -5.16 -15.22
C LEU A 23 -8.43 -5.88 -16.40
N VAL A 24 -7.20 -5.50 -16.76
CA VAL A 24 -6.43 -6.13 -17.84
C VAL A 24 -5.65 -7.35 -17.33
N THR A 25 -5.06 -7.27 -16.14
CA THR A 25 -4.22 -8.35 -15.59
C THR A 25 -5.02 -9.52 -15.03
N SER A 26 -6.19 -9.28 -14.42
CA SER A 26 -7.07 -10.34 -13.89
C SER A 26 -7.45 -11.41 -14.92
N PRO A 27 -7.94 -11.09 -16.14
CA PRO A 27 -8.27 -12.11 -17.13
C PRO A 27 -7.04 -12.82 -17.70
N TYR A 28 -5.86 -12.20 -17.67
CA TYR A 28 -4.61 -12.84 -18.06
C TYR A 28 -4.17 -13.86 -17.00
N VAL A 29 -4.12 -13.44 -15.75
CA VAL A 29 -3.83 -14.29 -14.59
C VAL A 29 -4.80 -15.47 -14.52
N ALA A 30 -6.08 -15.22 -14.80
CA ALA A 30 -7.10 -16.25 -14.82
C ALA A 30 -6.89 -17.31 -15.93
N ARG A 31 -6.43 -16.88 -17.11
CA ARG A 31 -6.10 -17.78 -18.22
C ARG A 31 -4.87 -18.63 -17.94
N VAL A 32 -3.86 -18.08 -17.29
CA VAL A 32 -2.59 -18.78 -17.01
C VAL A 32 -2.72 -19.74 -15.81
N LEU A 33 -3.37 -19.32 -14.73
CA LEU A 33 -3.53 -20.14 -13.51
C LEU A 33 -4.67 -21.18 -13.61
N GLY A 34 -5.64 -20.96 -14.49
CA GLY A 34 -6.86 -21.77 -14.58
C GLY A 34 -7.73 -21.70 -13.32
N ALA A 35 -8.87 -22.38 -13.33
CA ALA A 35 -9.85 -22.32 -12.23
C ALA A 35 -9.29 -22.76 -10.87
N LYS A 36 -8.39 -23.76 -10.86
CA LYS A 36 -7.81 -24.29 -9.62
C LYS A 36 -6.70 -23.39 -9.06
N GLY A 37 -5.87 -22.79 -9.91
CA GLY A 37 -4.79 -21.89 -9.49
C GLY A 37 -5.30 -20.54 -8.99
N ILE A 38 -6.40 -20.03 -9.55
CA ILE A 38 -7.05 -18.80 -9.05
C ILE A 38 -7.53 -18.97 -7.62
N GLY A 39 -8.16 -20.09 -7.27
CA GLY A 39 -8.68 -20.32 -5.92
C GLY A 39 -7.59 -20.30 -4.85
N VAL A 40 -6.48 -21.01 -5.10
CA VAL A 40 -5.31 -21.01 -4.20
C VAL A 40 -4.68 -19.62 -4.12
N TYR A 41 -4.50 -18.95 -5.26
CA TYR A 41 -3.95 -17.59 -5.28
C TYR A 41 -4.82 -16.62 -4.48
N SER A 42 -6.13 -16.60 -4.71
CA SER A 42 -7.05 -15.70 -4.00
C SER A 42 -7.06 -15.96 -2.50
N TYR A 43 -7.01 -17.22 -2.07
CA TYR A 43 -6.94 -17.57 -0.65
C TYR A 43 -5.64 -17.08 -0.01
N THR A 44 -4.49 -17.40 -0.60
CA THR A 44 -3.17 -16.95 -0.09
C THR A 44 -3.05 -15.42 -0.13
N TYR A 45 -3.55 -14.79 -1.20
CA TYR A 45 -3.57 -13.34 -1.35
C TYR A 45 -4.42 -12.68 -0.27
N ALA A 46 -5.61 -13.21 0.03
CA ALA A 46 -6.48 -12.65 1.07
C ALA A 46 -5.78 -12.66 2.43
N ILE A 47 -5.11 -13.77 2.79
CA ILE A 47 -4.33 -13.88 4.03
C ILE A 47 -3.21 -12.82 4.05
N ALA A 48 -2.37 -12.76 3.02
CA ALA A 48 -1.28 -11.78 2.92
C ALA A 48 -1.79 -10.33 2.94
N TYR A 49 -2.97 -10.08 2.36
CA TYR A 49 -3.60 -8.76 2.31
C TYR A 49 -4.01 -8.29 3.70
N TYR A 50 -4.50 -9.17 4.59
CA TYR A 50 -4.79 -8.79 5.97
C TYR A 50 -3.55 -8.26 6.72
N PHE A 51 -2.40 -8.92 6.59
CA PHE A 51 -1.15 -8.41 7.17
C PHE A 51 -0.70 -7.10 6.53
N SER A 52 -0.92 -6.94 5.23
CA SER A 52 -0.63 -5.69 4.52
C SER A 52 -1.51 -4.53 5.00
N LEU A 53 -2.79 -4.78 5.30
CA LEU A 53 -3.69 -3.79 5.90
C LEU A 53 -3.18 -3.30 7.26
N VAL A 54 -2.65 -4.21 8.09
CA VAL A 54 -2.02 -3.86 9.37
C VAL A 54 -0.76 -3.02 9.15
N ALA A 55 0.07 -3.38 8.17
CA ALA A 55 1.28 -2.61 7.83
C ALA A 55 0.99 -1.19 7.35
N LEU A 56 -0.14 -0.99 6.65
CA LEU A 56 -0.59 0.33 6.16
C LEU A 56 -1.39 1.12 7.21
N LEU A 57 -1.78 0.49 8.32
CA LEU A 57 -2.65 1.09 9.31
C LEU A 57 -2.02 2.35 9.90
N GLY A 58 -2.80 3.42 9.96
CA GLY A 58 -2.35 4.71 10.51
C GLY A 58 -1.55 5.55 9.52
N ILE A 59 -0.68 4.98 8.67
CA ILE A 59 0.24 5.78 7.85
C ILE A 59 -0.44 6.44 6.66
N ALA A 60 -1.33 5.73 5.96
CA ALA A 60 -2.04 6.29 4.81
C ALA A 60 -2.87 7.55 5.16
N ASN A 61 -3.42 7.61 6.37
CA ASN A 61 -4.28 8.72 6.82
C ASN A 61 -3.55 9.73 7.72
N HIS A 62 -2.81 9.26 8.73
CA HIS A 62 -2.10 10.13 9.67
C HIS A 62 -0.83 10.72 9.03
N GLY A 63 -0.07 9.90 8.30
CA GLY A 63 1.16 10.31 7.64
C GLY A 63 0.95 11.42 6.62
N ASN A 64 -0.04 11.26 5.74
CA ASN A 64 -0.39 12.29 4.76
C ASN A 64 -0.80 13.60 5.42
N ARG A 65 -1.57 13.56 6.52
CA ARG A 65 -2.00 14.76 7.25
C ARG A 65 -0.82 15.48 7.90
N VAL A 66 0.08 14.74 8.53
CA VAL A 66 1.26 15.28 9.22
C VAL A 66 2.23 15.91 8.21
N ILE A 67 2.50 15.24 7.09
CA ILE A 67 3.38 15.76 6.03
C ILE A 67 2.80 17.02 5.38
N ALA A 68 1.49 17.04 5.11
CA ALA A 68 0.82 18.22 4.55
C ALA A 68 0.95 19.45 5.47
N GLY A 69 0.90 19.27 6.79
CA GLY A 69 1.02 20.35 7.78
C GLY A 69 2.43 20.93 7.95
N VAL A 70 3.49 20.22 7.55
CA VAL A 70 4.89 20.70 7.65
C VAL A 70 5.54 20.98 6.29
N ARG A 71 4.77 20.94 5.19
CA ARG A 71 5.31 20.99 3.82
C ARG A 71 6.13 22.26 3.54
N ASP A 72 5.80 23.38 4.18
CA ASP A 72 6.40 24.68 3.85
C ASP A 72 7.79 24.86 4.50
N ASN A 73 8.16 24.01 5.48
CA ASN A 73 9.48 24.02 6.09
C ASN A 73 10.27 22.76 5.70
N LYS A 74 11.26 22.91 4.80
CA LYS A 74 12.08 21.80 4.29
C LYS A 74 12.81 21.00 5.39
N GLN A 75 13.37 21.66 6.41
CA GLN A 75 14.07 20.96 7.48
C GLN A 75 13.11 20.12 8.32
N LYS A 76 11.95 20.69 8.67
CA LYS A 76 10.93 20.00 9.44
C LYS A 76 10.30 18.86 8.63
N LEU A 77 10.08 19.07 7.34
CA LEU A 77 9.55 18.06 6.42
C LEU A 77 10.45 16.81 6.36
N THR A 78 11.75 16.98 6.14
CA THR A 78 12.69 15.84 6.05
C THR A 78 12.75 15.06 7.35
N LYS A 79 12.80 15.75 8.49
CA LYS A 79 12.81 15.12 9.81
C LYS A 79 11.54 14.30 10.05
N THR A 80 10.38 14.92 9.86
CA THR A 80 9.09 14.26 10.03
C THR A 80 8.90 13.09 9.07
N PHE A 81 9.36 13.22 7.81
CA PHE A 81 9.34 12.12 6.84
C PHE A 81 10.21 10.94 7.28
N SER A 82 11.42 11.20 7.78
CA SER A 82 12.33 10.15 8.26
C SER A 82 11.78 9.44 9.49
N GLU A 83 11.17 10.16 10.42
CA GLU A 83 10.47 9.58 11.58
C GLU A 83 9.30 8.70 11.13
N LEU A 84 8.46 9.21 10.23
CA LEU A 84 7.30 8.48 9.72
C LEU A 84 7.70 7.21 8.95
N LEU A 85 8.74 7.31 8.13
CA LEU A 85 9.30 6.18 7.38
C LEU A 85 9.88 5.13 8.32
N SER A 86 10.61 5.54 9.36
CA SER A 86 11.17 4.62 10.36
C SER A 86 10.07 3.85 11.08
N VAL A 87 9.00 4.54 11.48
CA VAL A 87 7.81 3.89 12.09
C VAL A 87 7.14 2.93 11.09
N HIS A 88 6.98 3.33 9.82
CA HIS A 88 6.43 2.44 8.79
C HIS A 88 7.26 1.18 8.63
N CYS A 89 8.59 1.31 8.54
CA CYS A 89 9.49 0.18 8.38
C CYS A 89 9.39 -0.80 9.56
N VAL A 90 9.28 -0.29 10.79
CA VAL A 90 9.11 -1.15 11.98
C VAL A 90 7.79 -1.89 11.93
N ILE A 91 6.67 -1.22 11.65
CA ILE A 91 5.35 -1.86 11.59
C ILE A 91 5.30 -2.87 10.44
N ALA A 92 5.85 -2.53 9.27
CA ALA A 92 5.93 -3.43 8.12
C ALA A 92 6.80 -4.65 8.44
N PHE A 93 7.94 -4.47 9.11
CA PHE A 93 8.79 -5.57 9.55
C PHE A 93 8.05 -6.51 10.51
N VAL A 94 7.35 -5.96 11.51
CA VAL A 94 6.52 -6.75 12.44
C VAL A 94 5.43 -7.52 11.70
N ALA A 95 4.75 -6.91 10.73
CA ALA A 95 3.72 -7.56 9.94
C ALA A 95 4.28 -8.71 9.09
N VAL A 96 5.47 -8.54 8.50
CA VAL A 96 6.15 -9.60 7.73
C VAL A 96 6.58 -10.75 8.63
N VAL A 97 7.15 -10.46 9.80
CA VAL A 97 7.52 -11.49 10.78
C VAL A 97 6.28 -12.26 11.25
N ALA A 98 5.19 -11.57 11.56
CA ALA A 98 3.93 -12.20 11.95
C ALA A 98 3.36 -13.09 10.84
N TYR A 99 3.42 -12.65 9.59
CA TYR A 99 3.02 -13.46 8.43
C TYR A 99 3.89 -14.71 8.27
N TYR A 100 5.21 -14.59 8.45
CA TYR A 100 6.12 -15.73 8.38
C TYR A 100 5.87 -16.74 9.50
N VAL A 101 5.63 -16.26 10.72
CA VAL A 101 5.24 -17.10 11.86
C VAL A 101 3.92 -17.83 11.58
N TYR A 102 2.91 -17.12 11.08
CA TYR A 102 1.64 -17.74 10.67
C TYR A 102 1.85 -18.87 9.67
N PHE A 103 2.74 -18.68 8.68
CA PHE A 103 3.06 -19.71 7.70
C PHE A 103 3.81 -20.91 8.29
N LEU A 104 4.64 -20.72 9.32
CA LEU A 104 5.34 -21.82 10.01
C LEU A 104 4.40 -22.68 10.87
N PHE A 105 3.30 -22.11 11.37
CA PHE A 105 2.30 -22.81 12.19
C PHE A 105 1.21 -23.50 11.36
N LEU A 106 1.11 -23.19 10.06
CA LEU A 106 0.15 -23.77 9.11
C LEU A 106 0.74 -25.02 8.44
#